data_AF-A0A7K9S895-F1
#
_entry.id   AF-A0A7K9S895-F1
#
_cell.length_a   1.000
_cell.length_b   1.000
_cell.length_c   1.000
_cell.angle_alpha   90.00
_cell.angle_beta   90.00
_cell.angle_gamma   90.00
#
_symmetry.space_group_name_H-M   'P 1'
#
loop_
_entity.id
_entity.type
_entity.pdbx_description
1 polymer ?
#
loop_
_entity_poly.entity_id
_entity_poly.type
_entity_poly.pdbx_seq_one_letter_code
_entity_poly.pdbx_strand_id
1 'polypeptide(L)'
;DPDNVAFCVLAADQEDEGDIALQIHFTLIQAFCCENDIDIVRVNDVAKLAAIVGPSEDSGEPRDLHCILITNPNEEGWKDPALEKLNLFCEESRNVNDWVPTITLPE
;
A
#
# COMPACT_ATOMS: atom_id res chain seq x y z
N ASP A 1 13.88 2.70 -6.44
CA ASP A 1 13.69 2.85 -7.89
C ASP A 1 12.21 2.70 -8.16
N PRO A 2 11.48 3.79 -8.52
CA PRO A 2 10.04 3.73 -8.77
C PRO A 2 9.68 2.73 -9.87
N ASP A 3 10.55 2.55 -10.86
CA ASP A 3 10.32 1.64 -11.99
C ASP A 3 10.17 0.18 -11.56
N ASN A 4 10.63 -0.16 -10.35
CA ASN A 4 10.54 -1.50 -9.79
C ASN A 4 9.36 -1.68 -8.83
N VAL A 5 8.56 -0.63 -8.56
CA VAL A 5 7.40 -0.71 -7.66
C VAL A 5 6.16 -1.07 -8.47
N ALA A 6 5.51 -2.16 -8.09
CA ALA A 6 4.30 -2.62 -8.75
C ALA A 6 3.03 -2.14 -8.04
N PHE A 7 3.09 -1.93 -6.72
CA PHE A 7 1.91 -1.56 -5.92
C PHE A 7 2.31 -0.93 -4.58
N CYS A 8 1.49 -0.03 -4.07
CA CYS A 8 1.67 0.63 -2.77
C CYS A 8 0.47 0.41 -1.84
N VAL A 9 0.74 0.13 -0.57
CA VAL A 9 -0.27 0.05 0.49
C VAL A 9 0.06 1.08 1.56
N LEU A 10 -0.87 1.99 1.82
CA LEU A 10 -0.85 2.87 2.99
C LEU A 10 -1.75 2.28 4.08
N ALA A 11 -1.25 2.19 5.30
CA ALA A 11 -2.01 1.63 6.41
C ALA A 11 -2.01 2.57 7.60
N ALA A 12 -3.19 2.86 8.14
CA ALA A 12 -3.34 3.67 9.34
C ALA A 12 -4.59 3.25 10.09
N ASP A 13 -4.47 3.16 11.41
CA ASP A 13 -5.60 2.96 12.31
C ASP A 13 -6.21 4.32 12.68
N GLN A 14 -7.33 4.30 13.43
CA GLN A 14 -7.99 5.53 13.88
C GLN A 14 -7.08 6.42 14.75
N GLU A 15 -6.14 5.82 15.48
CA GLU A 15 -5.19 6.54 16.33
C GLU A 15 -4.18 7.35 15.50
N ASP A 16 -3.91 6.92 14.26
CA ASP A 16 -2.94 7.51 13.33
C ASP A 16 -3.50 8.72 12.55
N GLU A 17 -4.83 8.92 12.55
CA GLU A 17 -5.47 10.08 11.91
C GLU A 17 -5.03 11.40 12.56
N GLY A 18 -4.65 11.37 13.84
CA GLY A 18 -4.14 12.53 14.58
C GLY A 18 -2.66 12.82 14.34
N ASP A 19 -1.89 11.89 13.75
CA ASP A 19 -0.48 12.09 13.47
C ASP A 19 -0.29 12.90 12.18
N ILE A 20 -0.12 14.21 12.35
CA ILE A 20 0.07 15.16 11.24
C ILE A 20 1.30 14.79 10.40
N ALA A 21 2.39 14.31 11.02
CA ALA A 21 3.60 13.97 10.28
C ALA A 21 3.35 12.76 9.38
N LEU A 22 2.65 11.75 9.90
CA LEU A 22 2.26 10.59 9.14
C LEU A 22 1.29 10.94 7.99
N GLN A 23 0.30 11.79 8.24
CA GLN A 23 -0.63 12.24 7.19
C GLN A 23 0.07 13.06 6.09
N ILE A 24 1.09 13.86 6.45
CA ILE A 24 1.94 14.54 5.45
C ILE A 24 2.70 13.51 4.63
N HIS A 25 3.33 12.50 5.26
CA HIS A 25 4.01 11.44 4.52
C HIS A 25 3.09 10.70 3.56
N PHE A 26 1.88 10.36 3.98
CA PHE A 26 0.88 9.72 3.12
C PHE A 26 0.51 10.59 1.92
N THR A 27 0.34 11.89 2.14
CA THR A 27 0.05 12.84 1.06
C THR A 27 1.19 12.87 0.03
N LEU A 28 2.44 12.90 0.49
CA LEU A 28 3.62 12.88 -0.37
C LEU A 28 3.74 11.56 -1.15
N ILE A 29 3.52 10.42 -0.48
CA ILE A 29 3.58 9.09 -1.10
C ILE A 29 2.46 8.94 -2.13
N GLN A 30 1.25 9.36 -1.82
CA GLN A 30 0.13 9.36 -2.75
C GLN A 30 0.46 10.18 -4.00
N ALA A 31 0.96 11.41 -3.84
CA ALA A 31 1.34 12.25 -4.97
C ALA A 31 2.41 11.57 -5.83
N PHE A 32 3.45 10.99 -5.19
CA PHE A 32 4.50 10.24 -5.87
C PHE A 32 3.96 9.04 -6.64
N CYS A 33 3.09 8.22 -6.04
CA CYS A 33 2.52 7.05 -6.71
C CYS A 33 1.65 7.45 -7.90
N CYS A 34 0.83 8.50 -7.75
CA CYS A 34 0.03 9.04 -8.85
C CYS A 34 0.90 9.57 -10.00
N GLU A 35 2.01 10.24 -9.72
CA GLU A 35 2.92 10.78 -10.75
C GLU A 35 3.70 9.70 -11.50
N ASN A 36 3.88 8.52 -10.89
CA ASN A 36 4.65 7.41 -11.45
C ASN A 36 3.78 6.22 -11.89
N ASP A 37 2.46 6.40 -12.00
CA ASP A 37 1.50 5.36 -12.38
C ASP A 37 1.60 4.08 -11.51
N ILE A 38 1.89 4.25 -10.21
CA ILE A 38 1.92 3.17 -9.22
C ILE A 38 0.53 3.05 -8.61
N ASP A 39 -0.12 1.90 -8.78
CA ASP A 39 -1.39 1.62 -8.13
C ASP A 39 -1.23 1.61 -6.60
N ILE A 40 -2.14 2.30 -5.91
CA ILE A 40 -2.06 2.57 -4.47
C ILE A 40 -3.42 2.38 -3.79
N VAL A 41 -3.42 1.80 -2.59
CA VAL A 41 -4.62 1.61 -1.77
C VAL A 41 -4.38 2.02 -0.32
N ARG A 42 -5.47 2.33 0.38
CA ARG A 42 -5.46 2.51 1.84
C ARG A 42 -6.07 1.30 2.55
N VAL A 43 -5.51 0.93 3.69
CA VAL A 43 -6.03 -0.10 4.60
C VAL A 43 -6.18 0.51 5.99
N ASN A 44 -7.31 0.22 6.65
CA ASN A 44 -7.67 0.83 7.94
C ASN A 44 -7.51 -0.13 9.13
N ASP A 45 -6.65 -1.14 8.99
CA ASP A 45 -6.40 -2.16 10.01
C ASP A 45 -4.93 -2.61 9.93
N VAL A 46 -4.07 -1.86 10.62
CA VAL A 46 -2.61 -2.09 10.63
C VAL A 46 -2.31 -3.42 11.32
N ALA A 47 -3.08 -3.80 12.34
CA ALA A 47 -2.91 -5.07 13.05
C ALA A 47 -3.16 -6.29 12.14
N LYS A 48 -4.23 -6.29 11.35
CA LYS A 48 -4.48 -7.35 10.35
C LYS A 48 -3.42 -7.35 9.26
N LEU A 49 -3.00 -6.18 8.79
CA LEU A 49 -1.92 -6.09 7.81
C LEU A 49 -0.63 -6.72 8.36
N ALA A 50 -0.29 -6.45 9.62
CA ALA A 50 0.86 -7.05 10.29
C ALA A 50 0.77 -8.58 10.34
N ALA A 51 -0.42 -9.13 10.63
CA ALA A 51 -0.66 -10.57 10.64
C ALA A 51 -0.47 -11.21 9.25
N ILE A 52 -0.84 -10.52 8.17
CA ILE A 52 -0.66 -10.99 6.79
C ILE A 52 0.80 -10.97 6.37
N VAL A 53 1.51 -9.87 6.66
CA VAL A 53 2.92 -9.68 6.25
C VAL A 53 3.87 -10.58 7.05
N GLY A 54 3.44 -11.00 8.24
CA GLY A 54 4.20 -11.89 9.10
C GLY A 54 5.33 -11.21 9.86
N PRO A 55 6.03 -11.97 10.74
CA PRO A 55 7.10 -11.44 11.57
C PRO A 55 8.31 -11.00 10.72
N SER A 56 8.98 -9.93 11.13
CA SER A 56 10.33 -9.60 10.63
C SER A 56 11.36 -10.49 11.30
N GLU A 57 12.34 -10.99 10.55
CA GLU A 57 13.44 -11.80 11.09
C GLU A 57 14.49 -10.96 11.85
N ASP A 58 14.40 -9.63 11.78
CA ASP A 58 15.44 -8.72 12.27
C ASP A 58 14.88 -7.61 13.17
N SER A 59 15.70 -7.27 14.16
CA SER A 59 15.63 -6.18 15.15
C SER A 59 14.37 -6.06 16.03
N GLY A 60 14.58 -6.10 17.36
CA GLY A 60 13.55 -5.91 18.39
C GLY A 60 12.92 -4.51 18.47
N GLU A 61 12.77 -3.83 17.35
CA GLU A 61 12.02 -2.57 17.20
C GLU A 61 10.63 -2.87 16.60
N PRO A 62 9.60 -2.09 16.98
CA PRO A 62 8.27 -2.22 16.38
C PRO A 62 8.35 -1.92 14.88
N ARG A 63 7.79 -2.83 14.07
CA ARG A 63 7.79 -2.69 12.61
C ARG A 63 6.85 -1.56 12.20
N ASP A 64 7.40 -0.57 11.52
CA ASP A 64 6.60 0.46 10.85
C ASP A 64 5.94 -0.17 9.60
N LEU A 65 4.62 -0.29 9.63
CA LEU A 65 3.80 -0.89 8.57
C LEU A 65 2.88 0.13 7.91
N HIS A 66 3.09 1.42 8.15
CA HIS A 66 2.23 2.46 7.60
C HIS A 66 2.37 2.62 6.08
N CYS A 67 3.47 2.12 5.49
CA CYS A 67 3.68 2.05 4.06
C CYS A 67 4.36 0.74 3.66
N ILE A 68 3.77 0.00 2.73
CA ILE A 68 4.35 -1.20 2.14
C ILE A 68 4.43 -1.01 0.63
N LEU A 69 5.62 -1.23 0.08
CA LEU A 69 5.85 -1.25 -1.36
C LEU A 69 6.04 -2.69 -1.82
N ILE A 70 5.21 -3.12 -2.78
CA ILE A 70 5.38 -4.39 -3.47
C ILE A 70 6.21 -4.10 -4.72
N THR A 71 7.38 -4.72 -4.81
CA THR A 71 8.29 -4.56 -5.95
C THR A 71 8.21 -5.75 -6.89
N ASN A 72 8.46 -5.53 -8.18
CA ASN A 72 8.57 -6.59 -9.17
C ASN A 72 9.85 -7.41 -8.92
N PRO A 73 9.76 -8.73 -8.69
CA PRO A 73 10.92 -9.60 -8.56
C PRO A 73 11.39 -9.99 -9.97
N ASN A 74 12.22 -9.14 -10.57
CA ASN A 74 12.92 -9.34 -11.85
C ASN A 74 12.03 -9.48 -13.12
N GLU A 75 12.62 -9.14 -14.27
CA GLU A 75 11.97 -8.89 -15.59
C GLU A 75 11.17 -10.07 -16.21
N GLU A 76 11.20 -11.28 -15.66
CA GLU A 76 10.56 -12.46 -16.29
C GLU A 76 9.55 -13.22 -15.39
N GLY A 77 9.36 -12.81 -14.12
CA GLY A 77 8.94 -13.78 -13.11
C GLY A 77 7.50 -13.73 -12.59
N TRP A 78 6.98 -12.55 -12.24
CA TRP A 78 5.80 -12.49 -11.38
C TRP A 78 4.63 -11.77 -12.04
N LYS A 79 3.70 -12.57 -12.54
CA LYS A 79 2.31 -12.15 -12.76
C LYS A 79 1.46 -12.83 -11.72
N ASP A 80 1.36 -12.22 -10.54
CA ASP A 80 0.41 -12.69 -9.54
C ASP A 80 -1.01 -12.29 -9.99
N PRO A 81 -1.93 -13.24 -10.18
CA PRO A 81 -3.31 -12.91 -10.54
C PRO A 81 -4.02 -12.07 -9.47
N ALA A 82 -3.58 -12.11 -8.20
CA ALA A 82 -4.09 -11.24 -7.16
C ALA A 82 -3.66 -9.79 -7.36
N LEU A 83 -2.42 -9.57 -7.81
CA LEU A 83 -1.90 -8.24 -8.13
C LEU A 83 -2.64 -7.64 -9.33
N GLU A 84 -2.89 -8.44 -10.39
CA GLU A 84 -3.70 -7.98 -11.53
C GLU A 84 -5.12 -7.57 -11.12
N LYS A 85 -5.75 -8.29 -10.18
CA LYS A 85 -7.06 -7.92 -9.64
C LYS A 85 -7.02 -6.62 -8.83
N LEU A 86 -5.97 -6.40 -8.05
CA LEU A 86 -5.79 -5.16 -7.30
C LEU A 86 -5.61 -3.97 -8.25
N ASN A 87 -4.83 -4.13 -9.31
CA ASN A 87 -4.64 -3.08 -10.32
C ASN A 87 -5.96 -2.75 -11.04
N LEU A 88 -6.75 -3.77 -11.41
CA LEU A 88 -8.08 -3.56 -12.00
C LEU A 88 -9.02 -2.82 -11.03
N PHE A 89 -9.00 -3.17 -9.75
CA PHE A 89 -9.77 -2.48 -8.72
C PHE A 89 -9.37 -1.00 -8.61
N CYS A 90 -8.08 -0.68 -8.64
CA CYS A 90 -7.59 0.70 -8.66
C CYS A 90 -8.03 1.44 -9.93
N GLU A 91 -7.99 0.80 -11.10
CA GLU A 91 -8.49 1.38 -12.35
C GLU A 91 -10.00 1.69 -12.30
N GLU A 92 -10.81 0.74 -11.83
CA GLU A 92 -12.25 0.94 -11.65
C GLU A 92 -12.56 2.07 -10.67
N SER A 93 -11.78 2.20 -9.60
CA SER A 93 -11.91 3.27 -8.61
C SER A 93 -11.58 4.65 -9.20
N ARG A 94 -10.52 4.73 -10.01
CA ARG A 94 -10.16 5.97 -10.72
C ARG A 94 -11.27 6.45 -11.66
N ASN A 95 -12.01 5.53 -12.28
CA ASN A 95 -13.16 5.87 -13.14
C ASN A 95 -14.31 6.55 -12.39
N VAL A 96 -14.39 6.41 -11.07
CA VAL A 96 -15.37 7.09 -10.21
C VAL A 96 -14.77 8.24 -9.39
N ASN A 97 -13.56 8.71 -9.75
CA ASN A 97 -12.79 9.75 -9.06
C ASN A 97 -12.33 9.36 -7.64
N ASP A 98 -12.23 8.06 -7.35
CA ASP A 98 -11.60 7.55 -6.15
C ASP A 98 -10.14 7.18 -6.44
N TRP A 99 -9.23 8.11 -6.13
CA TRP A 99 -7.82 8.03 -6.52
C TRP A 99 -6.96 7.17 -5.60
N VAL A 100 -7.39 6.98 -4.34
CA VAL A 100 -6.72 6.10 -3.37
C VAL A 100 -7.80 5.27 -2.68
N PRO A 101 -8.29 4.23 -3.35
CA PRO A 101 -9.39 3.45 -2.83
C PRO A 101 -8.98 2.72 -1.56
N THR A 102 -9.95 2.55 -0.67
CA THR A 102 -9.77 1.86 0.60
C THR A 102 -10.18 0.39 0.48
N ILE A 103 -9.32 -0.52 0.95
CA ILE A 103 -9.60 -1.95 1.04
C ILE A 103 -9.82 -2.34 2.50
N THR A 104 -10.92 -3.04 2.76
CA THR A 104 -11.15 -3.71 4.04
C THR A 104 -10.58 -5.11 3.99
N LEU A 105 -9.62 -5.41 4.87
CA LEU A 105 -9.05 -6.75 4.98
C LEU A 105 -10.09 -7.73 5.55
N PRO A 106 -10.18 -8.96 5.01
CA PRO A 106 -11.08 -9.98 5.52
C PRO A 106 -10.79 -10.35 6.99
N GLU A 107 -11.72 -11.07 7.61
CA GLU A 107 -11.52 -11.69 8.93
C GLU A 107 -10.65 -12.94 8.85
#